data_AF-A0A328HKE7-F1
#
_entry.id   AF-A0A328HKE7-F1
#
_cell.length_a   1.000
_cell.length_b   1.000
_cell.length_c   1.000
_cell.angle_alpha   90.00
_cell.angle_beta   90.00
_cell.angle_gamma   90.00
#
_symmetry.space_group_name_H-M   'P 1'
#
loop_
_entity.id
_entity.type
_entity.pdbx_description
1 polymer ?
#
loop_
_entity_poly.entity_id
_entity_poly.type
_entity_poly.pdbx_seq_one_letter_code
_entity_poly.pdbx_strand_id
1 'polypeptide(L)' 'MANGNAVREAIEKAREEMLFIGPDHPYYPLLAEMVTAVEAAWRQGYDAHRAGRPNTNPYSWRP' A
#
# COMPACT_ATOMS: atom_id res chain seq x y z
N MET A 1 17.54 12.85 -9.76
CA MET A 1 16.13 12.54 -10.02
C MET A 1 15.71 11.47 -9.02
N ALA A 2 15.09 11.86 -7.90
CA ALA A 2 14.56 10.88 -6.96
C ALA A 2 13.24 10.37 -7.54
N ASN A 3 13.32 9.30 -8.33
CA ASN A 3 12.15 8.61 -8.89
C ASN A 3 12.20 7.11 -8.51
N GLY A 4 12.70 6.84 -7.30
CA GLY A 4 12.41 5.60 -6.58
C GLY A 4 10.96 5.66 -6.12
N ASN A 5 10.22 4.58 -6.30
CA ASN A 5 8.80 4.51 -6.01
C ASN A 5 8.54 4.68 -4.50
N ALA A 6 8.29 5.91 -4.05
CA ALA A 6 8.14 6.27 -2.64
C ALA A 6 7.08 5.43 -1.88
N VAL A 7 6.05 4.95 -2.57
CA VAL A 7 5.04 4.04 -2.01
C VAL A 7 5.67 2.68 -1.67
N ARG A 8 6.50 2.15 -2.58
CA ARG A 8 7.21 0.89 -2.35
C ARG A 8 8.23 1.01 -1.22
N GLU A 9 8.97 2.10 -1.18
CA GLU A 9 9.93 2.38 -0.09
C GLU A 9 9.23 2.47 1.27
N ALA A 10 8.04 3.10 1.33
CA ALA A 10 7.24 3.16 2.55
C ALA A 10 6.71 1.78 2.97
N ILE A 11 6.27 0.95 2.03
CA ILE A 11 5.84 -0.44 2.28
C ILE A 11 7.01 -1.28 2.81
N GLU A 12 8.18 -1.19 2.18
CA GLU A 12 9.39 -1.93 2.61
C GLU A 12 9.79 -1.54 4.04
N LYS A 13 9.85 -0.24 4.33
CA LYS A 13 10.12 0.25 5.68
C LYS A 13 9.09 -0.24 6.69
N ALA A 14 7.79 -0.19 6.36
CA ALA A 14 6.76 -0.68 7.27
C ALA A 14 6.90 -2.19 7.56
N ARG A 15 7.30 -2.99 6.57
CA ARG A 15 7.59 -4.41 6.76
C ARG A 15 8.80 -4.66 7.66
N GLU A 16 9.84 -3.84 7.55
CA GLU A 16 11.01 -3.90 8.45
C GLU A 16 10.62 -3.55 9.90
N GLU A 17 9.83 -2.50 10.10
CA GLU A 17 9.31 -2.14 11.42
C GLU A 17 8.43 -3.24 12.02
N MET A 18 7.61 -3.91 11.19
CA MET A 18 6.82 -5.07 11.59
C MET A 18 7.70 -6.24 12.06
N LEU A 19 8.87 -6.45 11.44
CA LEU A 19 9.85 -7.44 11.88
C LEU A 19 10.41 -7.09 13.26
N PHE A 20 10.65 -5.80 13.52
CA PHE A 20 11.20 -5.32 14.79
C PHE A 20 10.20 -5.40 15.95
N ILE A 21 8.94 -5.01 15.73
CA ILE A 21 7.90 -5.06 16.79
C ILE A 21 7.39 -6.48 17.06
N GLY A 22 7.40 -7.34 16.04
CA GLY A 22 6.92 -8.72 16.12
C GLY A 22 5.39 -8.87 16.16
N PRO A 23 4.87 -10.08 15.91
CA PRO A 23 3.45 -10.37 15.75
C PRO A 23 2.60 -10.16 17.01
N ASP A 24 3.21 -10.24 18.20
CA ASP A 24 2.53 -10.07 19.48
C ASP A 24 2.28 -8.59 19.83
N HIS A 25 2.80 -7.66 19.04
CA HIS A 25 2.62 -6.24 19.29
C HIS A 25 1.15 -5.82 19.04
N PRO A 26 0.52 -5.02 19.93
CA PRO A 26 -0.89 -4.63 19.80
C PRO A 26 -1.27 -4.00 18.46
N TYR A 27 -0.34 -3.30 17.81
CA TYR A 27 -0.56 -2.65 16.51
C TYR A 27 -0.16 -3.50 15.30
N TYR A 28 0.39 -4.70 15.50
CA TYR A 28 0.82 -5.55 14.40
C TYR A 28 -0.32 -5.88 13.42
N PRO A 29 -1.53 -6.27 13.86
CA PRO A 29 -2.63 -6.56 12.94
C PRO A 29 -3.04 -5.35 12.10
N LEU A 30 -3.11 -4.16 12.72
CA LEU A 30 -3.46 -2.92 12.03
C LEU A 30 -2.43 -2.55 10.97
N LEU A 31 -1.13 -2.63 11.31
CA LEU A 31 -0.04 -2.36 10.38
C LEU A 31 -0.03 -3.37 9.22
N ALA A 32 -0.26 -4.65 9.50
CA ALA A 32 -0.36 -5.69 8.48
C ALA A 32 -1.49 -5.42 7.49
N GLU A 33 -2.66 -5.02 8.00
CA GLU A 33 -3.82 -4.67 7.17
C GLU A 33 -3.55 -3.44 6.30
N MET A 34 -2.99 -2.37 6.90
CA MET A 34 -2.66 -1.15 6.16
C MET A 34 -1.64 -1.39 5.05
N VAL A 35 -0.54 -2.10 5.35
CA VAL A 35 0.50 -2.42 4.35
C VAL A 35 -0.11 -3.21 3.19
N THR A 36 -0.95 -4.20 3.50
CA THR A 36 -1.62 -5.02 2.49
C THR A 36 -2.58 -4.20 1.62
N ALA A 37 -3.40 -3.34 2.23
CA ALA A 37 -4.36 -2.51 1.52
C ALA A 37 -3.67 -1.49 0.60
N VAL A 38 -2.60 -0.84 1.06
CA VAL A 38 -1.85 0.14 0.27
C VAL A 38 -1.14 -0.55 -0.91
N GLU A 39 -0.55 -1.72 -0.70
CA GLU A 39 0.09 -2.48 -1.78
C GLU A 39 -0.91 -2.90 -2.87
N ALA A 40 -2.06 -3.43 -2.46
CA ALA A 40 -3.13 -3.79 -3.38
C ALA A 40 -3.63 -2.56 -4.16
N ALA A 41 -3.81 -1.43 -3.47
CA ALA A 41 -4.31 -0.22 -4.07
C ALA A 41 -3.32 0.38 -5.09
N TRP A 42 -2.04 0.37 -4.76
CA TRP A 42 -0.99 0.83 -5.64
C TRP A 42 -0.87 -0.06 -6.89
N ARG A 43 -0.92 -1.38 -6.71
CA ARG A 43 -0.90 -2.33 -7.83
C ARG A 43 -2.11 -2.16 -8.75
N GLN A 44 -3.31 -1.98 -8.19
CA GLN A 44 -4.52 -1.72 -8.96
C GLN A 44 -4.42 -0.41 -9.76
N GLY A 45 -3.86 0.66 -9.18
CA GLY A 45 -3.63 1.92 -9.87
C GLY A 45 -2.62 1.79 -11.02
N TYR A 46 -1.52 1.06 -10.78
CA TYR A 46 -0.53 0.76 -11.82
C TYR A 46 -1.15 -0.03 -12.99
N ASP A 47 -1.91 -1.08 -12.70
CA ASP A 47 -2.57 -1.91 -13.70
C ASP A 47 -3.64 -1.12 -14.47
N ALA A 48 -4.42 -0.27 -13.79
CA ALA A 48 -5.41 0.60 -14.43
C ALA A 48 -4.78 1.63 -15.37
N HIS A 49 -3.67 2.24 -14.96
CA HIS A 49 -2.92 3.16 -15.83
C HIS A 49 -2.36 2.45 -17.05
N ARG A 50 -1.80 1.24 -16.87
CA ARG A 50 -1.26 0.42 -17.97
C ARG A 50 -2.33 -0.04 -18.96
N ALA A 51 -3.55 -0.30 -18.48
CA ALA A 51 -4.65 -0.78 -19.30
C ALA A 51 -5.41 0.34 -20.06
N GLY A 52 -5.08 1.62 -19.85
CA GLY A 52 -5.68 2.76 -20.55
C GLY A 52 -7.20 2.93 -20.32
N ARG A 53 -7.77 2.33 -19.27
CA ARG A 53 -9.21 2.37 -19.01
C ARG A 53 -9.65 3.70 -18.39
N PRO A 54 -10.78 4.30 -18.81
CA PRO A 54 -11.46 5.33 -18.04
C PRO A 54 -12.18 4.66 -16.87
N ASN A 55 -11.43 4.14 -15.90
CA ASN A 55 -12.03 3.57 -14.70
C ASN A 55 -12.38 4.70 -13.73
N THR A 56 -13.63 4.73 -13.28
CA THR A 56 -14.05 5.46 -12.08
C THR A 56 -13.08 5.17 -10.93
N ASN A 57 -12.61 6.20 -10.24
CA ASN A 57 -11.67 6.05 -9.12
C ASN A 57 -12.24 5.02 -8.12
N PRO A 58 -11.62 3.83 -7.96
CA PRO A 58 -12.13 2.80 -7.06
C PRO A 58 -12.03 3.21 -5.59
N TYR A 59 -11.27 4.27 -5.28
CA TYR A 59 -11.16 4.87 -3.95
C TYR A 59 -12.08 6.07 -3.74
N SER A 60 -13.05 6.29 -4.64
CA SER A 60 -14.07 7.33 -4.41
C SER A 60 -14.97 6.90 -3.25
N TRP A 61 -14.65 7.40 -2.06
CA TRP A 61 -15.52 7.26 -0.90
C TRP A 61 -16.85 7.96 -1.20
N ARG A 62 -17.93 7.18 -1.26
CA ARG A 62 -19.29 7.70 -1.30
C ARG A 62 -19.88 7.57 0.12
N PRO A 63 -20.30 8.69 0.74
CA PRO A 63 -20.96 8.68 2.04
C PRO A 63 -22.27 7.87 2.03
#